data_AF-A0A3S1GZA5-F1
#
_entry.id   AF-A0A3S1GZA5-F1
#
_cell.length_a   1.000
_cell.length_b   1.000
_cell.length_c   1.000
_cell.angle_alpha   90.00
_cell.angle_beta   90.00
_cell.angle_gamma   90.00
#
_symmetry.space_group_name_H-M   'P 1'
#
loop_
_entity.id
_entity.type
_entity.pdbx_description
1 polymer ?
#
loop_
_entity_poly.entity_id
_entity_poly.type
_entity_poly.pdbx_seq_one_letter_code
_entity_poly.pdbx_strand_id
1 'polypeptide(L)' 'MDTRTIDSRDDFAQWAIDRANAILTDHGSDLATAARGGNEAQIGETAQALGQAIVDALLEAYDGLMGGD' A
#
# COMPACT_ATOMS: atom_id res chain seq x y z
N MET A 1 7.33 2.98 13.78
CA MET A 1 5.92 2.72 13.47
C MET A 1 5.42 1.78 14.54
N ASP A 2 4.38 2.15 15.27
CA ASP A 2 3.77 1.27 16.26
C ASP A 2 3.22 0.05 15.53
N THR A 3 3.69 -1.14 15.91
CA THR A 3 3.19 -2.40 15.39
C THR A 3 1.72 -2.51 15.78
N ARG A 4 0.82 -2.32 14.82
CA ARG A 4 -0.62 -2.45 15.08
C ARG A 4 -0.94 -3.94 15.11
N THR A 5 -1.12 -4.49 16.31
CA THR A 5 -1.54 -5.88 16.46
C THR A 5 -2.95 -6.04 15.89
N ILE A 6 -3.11 -6.97 14.97
CA ILE A 6 -4.41 -7.31 14.37
C ILE A 6 -4.99 -8.45 15.19
N ASP A 7 -5.75 -8.09 16.23
CA ASP A 7 -6.29 -9.06 17.20
C ASP A 7 -7.70 -9.55 16.84
N SER A 8 -8.33 -8.98 15.80
CA SER A 8 -9.65 -9.38 15.33
C SER A 8 -9.85 -9.14 13.83
N ARG A 9 -10.88 -9.77 13.26
CA ARG A 9 -11.29 -9.55 11.87
C ARG A 9 -11.67 -8.08 11.61
N ASP A 10 -12.27 -7.40 12.59
CA ASP A 10 -12.70 -6.02 12.45
C ASP A 10 -11.49 -5.07 12.47
N ASP A 11 -10.48 -5.38 13.30
CA ASP A 11 -9.20 -4.65 13.31
C ASP A 11 -8.45 -4.82 11.97
N PHE A 12 -8.45 -6.04 11.42
CA PHE A 12 -7.89 -6.30 10.09
C PHE A 12 -8.60 -5.48 9.02
N ALA A 13 -9.93 -5.44 9.06
CA ALA A 13 -10.72 -4.67 8.09
C ALA A 13 -10.41 -3.17 8.16
N GLN A 14 -10.29 -2.60 9.36
CA GLN A 14 -9.92 -1.21 9.53
C GLN A 14 -8.48 -0.94 9.07
N TRP A 15 -7.52 -1.79 9.44
CA TRP A 15 -6.15 -1.68 8.99
C TRP A 15 -6.06 -1.74 7.45
N ALA A 16 -6.79 -2.67 6.81
CA ALA A 16 -6.77 -2.81 5.36
C ALA A 16 -7.32 -1.56 4.64
N ILE A 17 -8.37 -0.95 5.20
CA ILE A 17 -8.92 0.32 4.69
C ILE A 17 -7.90 1.45 4.82
N ASP A 18 -7.31 1.60 6.01
CA ASP A 18 -6.32 2.64 6.29
C ASP A 18 -5.10 2.49 5.35
N ARG A 19 -4.62 1.25 5.20
CA ARG A 19 -3.45 0.92 4.36
C ARG A 19 -3.73 1.16 2.88
N ALA A 20 -4.89 0.77 2.37
CA ALA A 20 -5.29 1.01 0.98
C ALA A 20 -5.40 2.52 0.69
N ASN A 21 -5.98 3.30 1.59
CA ASN A 21 -6.09 4.75 1.43
C ASN A 21 -4.72 5.43 1.42
N ALA A 22 -3.78 4.99 2.27
CA ALA A 22 -2.42 5.50 2.28
C ALA A 22 -1.72 5.25 0.92
N ILE A 23 -1.78 4.02 0.41
CA ILE A 23 -1.17 3.66 -0.88
C ILE A 23 -1.75 4.48 -2.03
N LEU A 24 -3.08 4.65 -2.06
CA LEU A 24 -3.74 5.45 -3.10
C LEU A 24 -3.34 6.93 -3.02
N THR A 25 -3.24 7.47 -1.80
CA THR A 25 -2.86 8.87 -1.58
C THR A 25 -1.42 9.12 -2.01
N ASP A 26 -0.51 8.26 -1.54
CA ASP A 26 0.93 8.46 -1.69
C ASP A 26 1.43 8.07 -3.09
N HIS A 27 0.93 6.97 -3.68
CA HIS A 27 1.46 6.44 -4.94
C HIS A 27 0.48 6.54 -6.11
N GLY A 28 -0.83 6.45 -5.84
CA GLY A 28 -1.85 6.57 -6.88
C GLY A 28 -1.89 7.96 -7.52
N SER A 29 -1.77 9.01 -6.70
CA SER A 29 -1.72 10.41 -7.17
C SER A 29 -0.49 10.69 -8.04
N ASP A 30 0.66 10.14 -7.68
CA ASP A 30 1.91 10.28 -8.43
C ASP A 30 1.82 9.64 -9.80
N LEU A 31 1.31 8.40 -9.86
CA LEU A 31 1.08 7.71 -11.14
C LEU A 31 0.08 8.45 -12.02
N ALA A 32 -1.03 8.95 -11.45
CA ALA A 32 -2.01 9.74 -12.20
C ALA A 32 -1.39 11.03 -12.78
N THR A 33 -0.52 11.68 -12.01
CA THR A 33 0.21 12.87 -12.45
C THR A 33 1.20 12.55 -13.57
N ALA A 34 1.98 11.48 -13.43
CA ALA A 34 2.92 11.02 -14.44
C ALA A 34 2.22 10.63 -15.75
N ALA A 35 1.10 9.90 -15.65
CA ALA A 35 0.27 9.51 -16.79
C ALA A 35 -0.29 10.73 -17.54
N ARG A 36 -0.74 11.75 -16.80
CA ARG A 36 -1.23 13.01 -17.39
C ARG A 36 -0.13 13.80 -18.09
N GLY A 37 1.09 13.77 -17.56
CA GLY A 37 2.26 14.43 -18.14
C GLY A 37 2.80 13.75 -19.39
N GLY A 38 2.45 12.49 -19.65
CA GLY A 38 2.87 11.74 -20.84
C GLY A 38 4.36 11.35 -20.84
N ASN A 39 5.02 11.35 -19.69
CA ASN A 39 6.42 10.98 -19.56
C ASN A 39 6.55 9.47 -19.26
N GLU A 40 6.84 8.66 -20.29
CA GLU A 40 6.93 7.19 -20.17
C GLU A 40 7.91 6.71 -19.10
N ALA A 41 9.05 7.39 -18.93
CA ALA A 41 10.02 7.02 -17.88
C ALA A 41 9.41 7.20 -16.48
N GLN A 42 8.79 8.36 -16.24
CA GLN A 42 8.16 8.67 -14.96
C GLN A 42 6.91 7.81 -14.70
N ILE A 43 6.16 7.44 -15.75
CA ILE A 43 5.06 6.47 -15.65
C ILE A 43 5.58 5.12 -15.19
N GLY A 44 6.69 4.64 -15.76
CA GLY A 44 7.33 3.39 -15.35
C GLY A 44 7.75 3.40 -13.88
N GLU A 45 8.45 4.46 -13.46
CA GLU A 45 8.92 4.62 -12.08
C GLU A 45 7.76 4.67 -11.06
N THR A 46 6.74 5.49 -11.33
CA THR A 46 5.59 5.63 -10.43
C THR A 46 4.69 4.38 -10.41
N ALA A 47 4.54 3.69 -11.53
CA ALA A 47 3.82 2.42 -11.59
C ALA A 47 4.55 1.32 -10.81
N GLN A 48 5.88 1.26 -10.91
CA GLN A 48 6.69 0.32 -10.13
C GLN A 48 6.58 0.62 -8.63
N ALA A 49 6.66 1.90 -8.23
CA ALA A 49 6.51 2.30 -6.83
C ALA A 49 5.13 1.91 -6.26
N LEU A 50 4.05 2.17 -7.00
CA LEU A 50 2.70 1.75 -6.60
C LEU A 50 2.59 0.22 -6.47
N GLY A 51 3.11 -0.51 -7.45
CA GLY A 51 3.11 -1.98 -7.42
C GLY A 51 3.87 -2.53 -6.21
N GLN A 52 5.04 -1.97 -5.90
CA GLN A 52 5.82 -2.36 -4.73
C GLN A 52 5.07 -2.09 -3.43
N ALA A 53 4.44 -0.91 -3.29
CA ALA A 53 3.68 -0.57 -2.09
C ALA A 53 2.48 -1.52 -1.86
N ILE A 54 1.84 -2.01 -2.94
CA ILE A 54 0.79 -3.03 -2.85
C ILE A 54 1.38 -4.36 -2.35
N VAL A 55 2.51 -4.81 -2.91
CA VAL A 55 3.16 -6.06 -2.48
C VAL A 55 3.58 -5.97 -1.02
N ASP A 56 4.16 -4.86 -0.59
CA ASP A 56 4.59 -4.64 0.80
C ASP A 56 3.38 -4.70 1.76
N ALA A 57 2.25 -4.12 1.38
CA ALA A 57 1.03 -4.20 2.17
C ALA A 57 0.45 -5.62 2.24
N LEU A 58 0.56 -6.42 1.17
CA LEU A 58 0.14 -7.83 1.22
C LEU A 58 1.02 -8.66 2.15
N LEU A 59 2.33 -8.38 2.20
CA LEU A 59 3.24 -9.02 3.14
C LEU A 59 2.97 -8.59 4.57
N GLU A 60 2.72 -7.29 4.81
CA GLU A 60 2.32 -6.76 6.12
C GLU A 60 1.00 -7.40 6.61
N ALA A 61 0.03 -7.58 5.70
CA ALA A 61 -1.21 -8.30 6.01
C ALA A 61 -0.95 -9.75 6.41
N TYR A 62 -0.06 -10.45 5.69
CA TYR A 62 0.31 -11.83 5.97
C TYR A 62 1.00 -11.95 7.33
N ASP A 63 1.99 -11.09 7.61
CA ASP A 63 2.73 -11.07 8.87
C ASP A 63 1.80 -10.77 10.05
N GLY A 64 0.86 -9.83 9.88
CA GLY A 64 -0.15 -9.52 10.89
C GLY A 64 -1.12 -10.66 11.20
N LEU A 65 -1.38 -11.55 10.23
CA LEU A 65 -2.24 -12.73 10.40
C LEU A 65 -1.51 -13.92 11.04
N MET A 66 -0.21 -14.06 10.78
CA MET A 66 0.57 -15.18 11.29
C MET A 66 0.82 -15.08 12.80
N GLY A 67 0.64 -13.89 13.38
CA GLY A 67 1.03 -13.61 14.76
C GLY A 67 2.54 -13.72 14.90
N GLY A 68 3.22 -12.60 15.15
CA GLY A 68 4.60 -12.71 15.65
C GLY A 68 4.59 -13.54 16.94
N ASP A 69 5.53 -14.48 17.08
CA ASP A 69 5.75 -15.28 18.30
C ASP A 69 5.60 -14.46 19.60
#